data_AF-A0AAW6Y8V4-F1
#
_entry.id   AF-A0AAW6Y8V4-F1
#
_cell.length_a   1.000
_cell.length_b   1.000
_cell.length_c   1.000
_cell.angle_alpha   90.00
_cell.angle_beta   90.00
_cell.angle_gamma   90.00
#
_symmetry.space_group_name_H-M   'P 1'
#
loop_
_entity.id
_entity.type
_entity.pdbx_description
1 polymer ?
#
loop_
_entity_poly.entity_id
_entity_poly.type
_entity_poly.pdbx_seq_one_letter_code
_entity_poly.pdbx_strand_id
1 'polypeptide(L)'
;MRRLLLCLLASGLPIACSSAPPDNGNKAVQSARWATPVKHDANLYRIDDKLYRSEQPVAEDGEAIVKLGIQSVINLRFFDRNDDDHLKEHGLTLLNRPLLSWSIKPKEIAEILYLIEKQQQNGAVLIHCYHGADRTGLIAGMYRIIYQGWSVEEAKAEMQHGPYGYHSIWKNIANLFTEEKVKQVKMHLEALRKRD
;
A
#
# COMPACT_ATOMS: atom_id res chain seq x y z
N MET A 1 -55.95 13.37 65.81
CA MET A 1 -54.51 13.65 65.59
C MET A 1 -53.95 12.61 64.63
N ARG A 2 -53.23 13.08 63.61
CA ARG A 2 -52.23 12.40 62.75
C ARG A 2 -52.58 11.06 62.07
N ARG A 3 -52.93 11.20 60.78
CA ARG A 3 -52.64 10.26 59.69
C ARG A 3 -51.12 10.02 59.60
N LEU A 4 -50.68 8.79 59.32
CA LEU A 4 -49.33 8.54 58.81
C LEU A 4 -49.39 7.55 57.64
N LEU A 5 -49.17 8.09 56.45
CA LEU A 5 -48.76 7.37 55.24
C LEU A 5 -47.37 6.76 55.48
N LEU A 6 -47.14 5.54 55.02
CA LEU A 6 -45.78 5.03 54.81
C LEU A 6 -45.63 4.55 53.37
N CYS A 7 -44.78 5.28 52.64
CA CYS A 7 -44.45 5.09 51.23
C CYS A 7 -43.59 3.82 51.04
N LEU A 8 -43.98 2.98 50.08
CA LEU A 8 -43.10 1.94 49.51
C LEU A 8 -42.09 2.60 48.56
N LEU A 9 -40.82 2.61 48.94
CA LEU A 9 -39.71 3.02 48.07
C LEU A 9 -39.30 1.84 47.19
N ALA A 10 -39.55 1.94 45.88
CA ALA A 10 -39.03 1.02 44.88
C ALA A 10 -37.54 1.33 44.65
N SER A 11 -36.66 0.39 45.02
CA SER A 11 -35.23 0.43 44.73
C SER A 11 -34.98 0.06 43.27
N GLY A 12 -34.79 1.06 42.41
CA GLY A 12 -34.28 0.87 41.05
C GLY A 12 -32.78 0.61 41.08
N LEU A 13 -32.34 -0.50 40.47
CA LEU A 13 -30.93 -0.77 40.18
C LEU A 13 -30.49 0.08 38.98
N PRO A 14 -29.36 0.80 39.04
CA PRO A 14 -28.82 1.48 37.87
C PRO A 14 -28.23 0.44 36.91
N ILE A 15 -28.75 0.40 35.69
CA ILE A 15 -28.13 -0.30 34.57
C ILE A 15 -26.87 0.50 34.20
N ALA A 16 -25.71 0.04 34.64
CA ALA A 16 -24.43 0.59 34.21
C ALA A 16 -24.19 0.18 32.76
N CYS A 17 -24.38 1.12 31.83
CA CYS A 17 -23.91 0.97 30.46
C CYS A 17 -22.37 0.86 30.47
N SER A 18 -21.85 -0.36 30.28
CA SER A 18 -20.44 -0.57 30.00
C SER A 18 -20.16 -0.11 28.56
N SER A 19 -19.58 1.07 28.41
CA SER A 19 -18.90 1.46 27.17
C SER A 19 -17.61 0.64 27.07
N ALA A 20 -17.54 -0.28 26.12
CA ALA A 20 -16.30 -1.00 25.82
C ALA A 20 -15.20 0.00 25.40
N PRO A 21 -13.95 -0.16 25.87
CA PRO A 21 -12.84 0.69 25.44
C PRO A 21 -12.56 0.50 23.94
N PRO A 22 -12.05 1.51 23.23
CA PRO A 22 -11.77 1.41 21.80
C PRO A 22 -10.71 0.33 21.53
N ASP A 23 -10.95 -0.47 20.48
CA ASP A 23 -10.06 -1.52 19.97
C ASP A 23 -8.76 -0.93 19.39
N ASN A 24 -7.85 -0.53 20.28
CA ASN A 24 -6.52 -0.05 19.94
C ASN A 24 -5.51 -1.19 19.68
N GLY A 25 -5.85 -2.43 20.08
CA GLY A 25 -4.97 -3.59 19.91
C GLY A 25 -4.84 -4.00 18.45
N ASN A 26 -5.95 -3.98 17.70
CA ASN A 26 -5.97 -4.41 16.31
C ASN A 26 -5.21 -3.44 15.38
N LYS A 27 -5.29 -2.12 15.64
CA LYS A 27 -4.56 -1.10 14.86
C LYS A 27 -3.04 -1.17 15.05
N ALA A 28 -2.57 -1.43 16.27
CA ALA A 28 -1.13 -1.54 16.56
C ALA A 28 -0.51 -2.82 15.96
N VAL A 29 -1.26 -3.93 15.91
CA VAL A 29 -0.83 -5.16 15.24
C VAL A 29 -0.82 -4.99 13.73
N GLN A 30 -1.80 -4.26 13.17
CA GLN A 30 -1.88 -4.00 11.74
C GLN A 30 -0.74 -3.09 11.25
N SER A 31 -0.39 -2.03 12.00
CA SER A 31 0.74 -1.16 11.65
C SER A 31 2.10 -1.86 11.72
N ALA A 32 2.26 -2.84 12.62
CA ALA A 32 3.48 -3.63 12.73
C ALA A 32 3.78 -4.51 11.49
N ARG A 33 2.77 -4.77 10.65
CA ARG A 33 2.90 -5.56 9.41
C ARG A 33 3.08 -4.70 8.15
N TRP A 34 2.96 -3.39 8.26
CA TRP A 34 3.12 -2.48 7.15
C TRP A 34 4.59 -2.35 6.73
N ALA A 35 4.84 -1.74 5.57
CA ALA A 35 6.20 -1.54 5.05
C ALA A 35 7.09 -0.81 6.07
N THR A 36 8.32 -1.32 6.24
CA THR A 36 9.29 -0.80 7.21
C THR A 36 9.98 0.46 6.65
N PRO A 37 10.10 1.56 7.40
CA PRO A 37 10.80 2.75 6.94
C PRO A 37 12.28 2.47 6.69
N VAL A 38 12.81 3.03 5.60
CA VAL A 38 14.24 2.99 5.25
C VAL A 38 14.82 4.39 5.21
N LYS A 39 14.15 5.31 4.51
CA LYS A 39 14.55 6.72 4.41
C LYS A 39 13.29 7.60 4.32
N HIS A 40 13.00 8.35 5.38
CA HIS A 40 11.71 9.04 5.55
C HIS A 40 11.50 10.21 4.57
N ASP A 41 12.54 10.98 4.28
CA ASP A 41 12.54 12.14 3.37
C ASP A 41 12.50 11.76 1.88
N ALA A 42 12.59 10.46 1.56
CA ALA A 42 12.35 9.91 0.22
C ALA A 42 11.08 9.04 0.16
N ASN A 43 10.26 9.06 1.23
CA ASN A 43 9.13 8.16 1.43
C ASN A 43 9.50 6.69 1.11
N LEU A 44 10.74 6.27 1.41
CA LEU A 44 11.31 4.98 1.01
C LEU A 44 11.08 3.95 2.10
N TYR A 45 10.35 2.89 1.75
CA TYR A 45 9.98 1.81 2.65
C TYR A 45 10.23 0.44 2.00
N ARG A 46 10.54 -0.54 2.84
CA ARG A 46 10.68 -1.94 2.47
C ARG A 46 9.35 -2.67 2.66
N ILE A 47 8.79 -3.20 1.58
CA ILE A 47 7.55 -4.02 1.62
C ILE A 47 7.90 -5.45 2.07
N ASP A 48 8.95 -6.02 1.46
CA ASP A 48 9.61 -7.28 1.84
C ASP A 48 11.06 -7.28 1.36
N ASP A 49 11.75 -8.41 1.44
CA ASP A 49 13.17 -8.54 1.09
C ASP A 49 13.48 -8.22 -0.39
N LYS A 50 12.49 -8.26 -1.28
CA LYS A 50 12.67 -8.07 -2.73
C LYS A 50 11.84 -6.93 -3.33
N LEU A 51 11.00 -6.26 -2.55
CA LEU A 51 10.20 -5.13 -3.02
C LEU A 51 10.28 -3.93 -2.08
N TYR A 52 10.57 -2.78 -2.68
CA TYR A 52 10.62 -1.48 -2.02
C TYR A 52 9.65 -0.50 -2.71
N ARG A 53 9.20 0.50 -1.95
CA ARG A 53 8.35 1.59 -2.44
C ARG A 53 8.96 2.94 -2.07
N SER A 54 8.84 3.93 -2.94
CA SER A 54 9.24 5.31 -2.64
C SER A 54 8.38 6.37 -3.32
N GLU A 55 8.59 7.62 -2.94
CA GLU A 55 8.32 8.76 -3.82
C GLU A 55 9.38 8.87 -4.92
N GLN A 56 9.31 9.91 -5.75
CA GLN A 56 10.31 10.15 -6.79
C GLN A 56 11.72 10.18 -6.20
N PRO A 57 12.60 9.23 -6.57
CA PRO A 57 13.99 9.26 -6.12
C PRO A 57 14.71 10.50 -6.66
N VAL A 58 15.65 10.98 -5.85
CA VAL A 58 16.61 12.02 -6.23
C VAL A 58 18.02 11.45 -6.31
N ALA A 59 18.98 12.22 -6.84
CA ALA A 59 20.35 11.77 -7.05
C ALA A 59 21.00 11.24 -5.76
N GLU A 60 20.71 11.88 -4.64
CA GLU A 60 21.24 11.54 -3.32
C GLU A 60 20.73 10.17 -2.80
N ASP A 61 19.63 9.64 -3.33
CA ASP A 61 19.08 8.35 -2.93
C ASP A 61 19.81 7.17 -3.59
N GLY A 62 20.56 7.40 -4.67
CA GLY A 62 21.13 6.36 -5.51
C GLY A 62 22.02 5.36 -4.76
N GLU A 63 22.92 5.85 -3.90
CA GLU A 63 23.74 4.96 -3.07
C GLU A 63 22.92 4.13 -2.09
N ALA A 64 21.89 4.73 -1.49
CA ALA A 64 21.03 4.02 -0.55
C ALA A 64 20.24 2.92 -1.27
N ILE A 65 19.73 3.20 -2.47
CA ILE A 65 19.03 2.23 -3.32
C ILE A 65 19.93 1.03 -3.63
N VAL A 66 21.17 1.26 -4.06
CA VAL A 66 22.12 0.17 -4.37
C VAL A 66 22.45 -0.66 -3.12
N LYS A 67 22.67 -0.02 -1.96
CA LYS A 67 22.99 -0.71 -0.69
C LYS A 67 21.85 -1.65 -0.23
N LEU A 68 20.61 -1.41 -0.66
CA LEU A 68 19.46 -2.28 -0.39
C LEU A 68 19.38 -3.50 -1.31
N GLY A 69 20.33 -3.66 -2.24
CA GLY A 69 20.31 -4.74 -3.23
C GLY A 69 19.30 -4.53 -4.36
N ILE A 70 18.80 -3.30 -4.53
CA ILE A 70 17.88 -2.96 -5.62
C ILE A 70 18.67 -2.93 -6.93
N GLN A 71 18.13 -3.61 -7.95
CA GLN A 71 18.72 -3.70 -9.30
C GLN A 71 17.86 -3.02 -10.36
N SER A 72 16.59 -2.76 -10.05
CA SER A 72 15.67 -2.11 -10.98
C SER A 72 14.71 -1.15 -10.30
N VAL A 73 14.36 -0.09 -11.03
CA VAL A 73 13.42 0.96 -10.60
C VAL A 73 12.28 1.04 -11.60
N ILE A 74 11.06 0.81 -11.14
CA ILE A 74 9.84 0.89 -11.94
C ILE A 74 9.14 2.22 -11.64
N ASN A 75 9.11 3.08 -12.65
CA ASN A 75 8.49 4.39 -12.60
C ASN A 75 7.03 4.33 -13.07
N LEU A 76 6.10 4.67 -12.16
CA LEU A 76 4.65 4.68 -12.41
C LEU A 76 4.12 6.06 -12.80
N ARG A 77 4.97 7.09 -12.87
CA ARG A 77 4.59 8.45 -13.27
C ARG A 77 4.07 8.44 -14.70
N PHE A 78 3.04 9.25 -14.94
CA PHE A 78 2.41 9.33 -16.25
C PHE A 78 3.10 10.39 -17.11
N PHE A 79 3.38 11.56 -16.53
CA PHE A 79 4.14 12.65 -17.13
C PHE A 79 5.56 12.69 -16.57
N ASP A 80 6.47 13.33 -17.31
CA ASP A 80 7.84 13.63 -16.87
C ASP A 80 8.59 12.41 -16.34
N ARG A 81 8.99 11.51 -17.23
CA ARG A 81 9.43 10.14 -16.92
C ARG A 81 10.94 9.91 -17.03
N ASN A 82 11.70 10.99 -17.25
CA ASN A 82 13.15 10.93 -17.47
C ASN A 82 13.93 11.41 -16.23
N ASP A 83 13.23 11.81 -15.17
CA ASP A 83 13.84 12.35 -13.95
C ASP A 83 14.68 11.29 -13.23
N ASP A 84 14.48 10.00 -13.51
CA ASP A 84 15.26 8.89 -12.94
C ASP A 84 16.63 8.71 -13.62
N ASP A 85 16.94 9.43 -14.70
CA ASP A 85 18.15 9.20 -15.51
C ASP A 85 19.46 9.33 -14.71
N HIS A 86 19.45 10.12 -13.63
CA HIS A 86 20.57 10.21 -12.71
C HIS A 86 20.92 8.85 -12.06
N LEU A 87 19.94 7.95 -11.89
CA LEU A 87 20.17 6.62 -11.32
C LEU A 87 20.91 5.65 -12.26
N LYS A 88 21.05 5.98 -13.54
CA LYS A 88 21.77 5.12 -14.52
C LYS A 88 23.24 4.97 -14.16
N GLU A 89 23.86 5.97 -13.53
CA GLU A 89 25.27 5.91 -13.13
C GLU A 89 25.55 4.83 -12.08
N HIS A 90 24.50 4.40 -11.37
CA HIS A 90 24.55 3.31 -10.40
C HIS A 90 24.31 1.91 -11.02
N GLY A 91 24.20 1.81 -12.35
CA GLY A 91 23.96 0.55 -13.06
C GLY A 91 22.53 0.00 -12.89
N LEU A 92 21.59 0.82 -12.43
CA LEU A 92 20.20 0.43 -12.20
C LEU A 92 19.44 0.30 -13.52
N THR A 93 18.60 -0.74 -13.62
CA THR A 93 17.67 -0.88 -14.74
C THR A 93 16.43 -0.02 -14.51
N LEU A 94 16.23 1.02 -15.33
CA LEU A 94 15.11 1.96 -15.21
C LEU A 94 13.97 1.57 -16.15
N LEU A 95 12.76 1.40 -15.61
CA LEU A 95 11.62 0.83 -16.31
C LEU A 95 10.38 1.72 -16.19
N ASN A 96 10.01 2.37 -17.29
CA ASN A 96 8.82 3.22 -17.33
C ASN A 96 7.54 2.39 -17.57
N ARG A 97 6.58 2.44 -16.63
CA ARG A 97 5.24 1.82 -16.71
C ARG A 97 4.18 2.83 -16.24
N PRO A 98 3.87 3.85 -17.07
CA PRO A 98 3.02 4.95 -16.66
C PRO A 98 1.60 4.49 -16.33
N LEU A 99 1.07 4.94 -15.19
CA LEU A 99 -0.31 4.73 -14.80
C LEU A 99 -1.09 6.04 -14.80
N LEU A 100 -2.19 6.06 -15.57
CA LEU A 100 -3.10 7.21 -15.62
C LEU A 100 -4.05 7.18 -14.43
N SER A 101 -3.79 7.99 -13.40
CA SER A 101 -4.43 7.89 -12.08
C SER A 101 -5.95 7.78 -12.11
N TRP A 102 -6.65 8.46 -13.04
CA TRP A 102 -8.12 8.43 -13.15
C TRP A 102 -8.70 7.28 -13.99
N SER A 103 -7.87 6.43 -14.62
CA SER A 103 -8.35 5.39 -15.54
C SER A 103 -7.61 4.04 -15.47
N ILE A 104 -6.83 3.78 -14.42
CA ILE A 104 -6.08 2.52 -14.24
C ILE A 104 -6.97 1.29 -14.38
N LYS A 105 -6.52 0.30 -15.16
CA LYS A 105 -7.20 -0.97 -15.42
C LYS A 105 -6.49 -2.15 -14.73
N PRO A 106 -7.22 -3.22 -14.37
CA PRO A 106 -6.63 -4.45 -13.83
C PRO A 106 -5.53 -5.07 -14.69
N LYS A 107 -5.62 -4.96 -16.02
CA LYS A 107 -4.57 -5.42 -16.94
C LYS A 107 -3.24 -4.69 -16.72
N GLU A 108 -3.27 -3.37 -16.53
CA GLU A 108 -2.06 -2.57 -16.30
C GLU A 108 -1.42 -2.91 -14.95
N ILE A 109 -2.24 -3.13 -13.92
CA ILE A 109 -1.76 -3.63 -12.60
C ILE A 109 -1.06 -4.98 -12.79
N ALA A 110 -1.68 -5.92 -13.51
CA ALA A 110 -1.11 -7.23 -13.75
C ALA A 110 0.22 -7.16 -14.51
N GLU A 111 0.34 -6.29 -15.52
CA GLU A 111 1.58 -6.08 -16.28
C GLU A 111 2.72 -5.54 -15.39
N ILE A 112 2.41 -4.66 -14.44
CA ILE A 112 3.40 -4.15 -13.48
C ILE A 112 3.79 -5.23 -12.46
N LEU A 113 2.83 -5.97 -11.90
CA LEU A 113 3.12 -7.08 -11.00
C LEU A 113 3.98 -8.13 -11.68
N TYR A 114 3.67 -8.46 -12.93
CA TYR A 114 4.47 -9.36 -13.73
C TYR A 114 5.90 -8.85 -13.95
N LEU A 115 6.05 -7.55 -14.26
CA LEU A 115 7.36 -6.93 -14.40
C LEU A 115 8.17 -7.01 -13.10
N ILE A 116 7.54 -6.81 -11.94
CA ILE A 116 8.18 -6.99 -10.63
C ILE A 116 8.70 -8.43 -10.50
N GLU A 117 7.90 -9.45 -10.82
CA GLU A 117 8.35 -10.86 -10.74
C GLU A 117 9.60 -11.14 -11.59
N LYS A 118 9.63 -10.60 -12.81
CA LYS A 118 10.75 -10.79 -13.74
C LYS A 118 12.02 -10.10 -13.22
N GLN A 119 11.89 -8.88 -12.70
CA GLN A 119 13.04 -8.15 -12.17
C GLN A 119 13.54 -8.71 -10.84
N GLN A 120 12.66 -9.29 -10.02
CA GLN A 120 13.00 -9.96 -8.77
C GLN A 120 13.90 -11.20 -8.94
N GLN A 121 14.09 -11.68 -10.17
CA GLN A 121 15.08 -12.71 -10.51
C GLN A 121 16.52 -12.18 -10.48
N ASN A 122 16.72 -10.88 -10.71
CA ASN A 122 18.04 -10.26 -10.77
C ASN A 122 18.42 -9.54 -9.46
N GLY A 123 17.43 -9.08 -8.68
CA GLY A 123 17.64 -8.43 -7.40
C GLY A 123 16.37 -7.76 -6.89
N ALA A 124 16.48 -6.92 -5.86
CA ALA A 124 15.30 -6.21 -5.36
C ALA A 124 14.81 -5.17 -6.37
N VAL A 125 13.53 -4.81 -6.24
CA VAL A 125 12.84 -3.87 -7.13
C VAL A 125 12.33 -2.69 -6.32
N LEU A 126 12.53 -1.47 -6.82
CA LEU A 126 11.88 -0.27 -6.31
C LEU A 126 10.72 0.13 -7.22
N ILE A 127 9.53 0.34 -6.66
CA ILE A 127 8.40 0.98 -7.36
C ILE A 127 8.21 2.41 -6.83
N HIS A 128 7.98 3.37 -7.71
CA HIS A 128 7.69 4.75 -7.30
C HIS A 128 6.69 5.46 -8.22
N CYS A 129 6.18 6.59 -7.75
CA CYS A 129 5.43 7.54 -8.57
C CYS A 129 5.89 8.97 -8.26
N TYR A 130 4.99 9.96 -8.13
CA TYR A 130 5.39 11.30 -7.68
C TYR A 130 5.63 11.32 -6.17
N HIS A 131 4.58 11.15 -5.37
CA HIS A 131 4.66 11.20 -3.90
C HIS A 131 4.77 9.82 -3.24
N GLY A 132 4.84 8.74 -4.01
CA GLY A 132 4.91 7.38 -3.45
C GLY A 132 3.63 6.90 -2.74
N ALA A 133 2.54 7.68 -2.81
CA ALA A 133 1.29 7.42 -2.11
C ALA A 133 0.32 6.53 -2.92
N ASP A 134 -0.27 7.06 -4.01
CA ASP A 134 -1.49 6.45 -4.58
C ASP A 134 -1.21 5.35 -5.62
N ARG A 135 -0.49 5.64 -6.71
CA ARG A 135 -0.15 4.61 -7.73
C ARG A 135 0.78 3.55 -7.17
N THR A 136 1.79 4.00 -6.42
CA THR A 136 2.70 3.10 -5.70
C THR A 136 1.91 2.27 -4.68
N GLY A 137 1.03 2.89 -3.90
CA GLY A 137 0.19 2.19 -2.92
C GLY A 137 -0.79 1.20 -3.54
N LEU A 138 -1.35 1.49 -4.73
CA LEU A 138 -2.17 0.54 -5.48
C LEU A 138 -1.38 -0.72 -5.86
N ILE A 139 -0.19 -0.55 -6.44
CA ILE A 139 0.65 -1.68 -6.85
C ILE A 139 1.14 -2.45 -5.62
N ALA A 140 1.59 -1.75 -4.57
CA ALA A 140 2.00 -2.36 -3.31
C ALA A 140 0.86 -3.17 -2.67
N GLY A 141 -0.36 -2.60 -2.59
CA GLY A 141 -1.50 -3.28 -2.01
C GLY A 141 -1.94 -4.50 -2.84
N MET A 142 -1.94 -4.40 -4.17
CA MET A 142 -2.21 -5.55 -5.05
C MET A 142 -1.15 -6.64 -4.90
N TYR A 143 0.12 -6.25 -4.70
CA TYR A 143 1.20 -7.17 -4.38
C TYR A 143 0.96 -7.89 -3.05
N ARG A 144 0.57 -7.17 -1.98
CA ARG A 144 0.21 -7.77 -0.68
C ARG A 144 -0.88 -8.84 -0.81
N ILE A 145 -1.94 -8.54 -1.56
CA ILE A 145 -3.07 -9.47 -1.75
C ILE A 145 -2.64 -10.71 -2.53
N ILE A 146 -1.90 -10.53 -3.63
CA ILE A 146 -1.59 -11.61 -4.57
C ILE A 146 -0.47 -12.51 -4.07
N TYR A 147 0.58 -11.94 -3.48
CA TYR A 147 1.79 -12.67 -3.12
C TYR A 147 1.92 -12.96 -1.62
N GLN A 148 1.28 -12.16 -0.77
CA GLN A 148 1.41 -12.27 0.68
C GLN A 148 0.09 -12.67 1.36
N GLY A 149 -0.97 -12.91 0.59
CA GLY A 149 -2.25 -13.43 1.07
C GLY A 149 -3.05 -12.48 1.95
N TRP A 150 -2.78 -11.16 1.87
CA TRP A 150 -3.56 -10.17 2.62
C TRP A 150 -4.99 -10.09 2.10
N SER A 151 -5.92 -9.75 2.99
CA SER A 151 -7.28 -9.39 2.57
C SER A 151 -7.29 -8.09 1.78
N VAL A 152 -8.34 -7.88 0.99
CA VAL A 152 -8.56 -6.63 0.25
C VAL A 152 -8.60 -5.44 1.21
N GLU A 153 -9.27 -5.60 2.35
CA GLU A 153 -9.43 -4.58 3.39
C GLU A 153 -8.09 -4.24 4.05
N GLU A 154 -7.27 -5.24 4.37
CA GLU A 154 -5.95 -5.01 4.98
C GLU A 154 -5.03 -4.22 4.05
N ALA A 155 -4.96 -4.62 2.77
CA ALA A 155 -4.12 -3.95 1.78
C ALA A 155 -4.62 -2.53 1.48
N LYS A 156 -5.94 -2.34 1.42
CA LYS A 156 -6.55 -1.02 1.27
C LYS A 156 -6.27 -0.13 2.48
N ALA A 157 -6.33 -0.69 3.69
CA ALA A 157 -6.02 0.02 4.91
C ALA A 157 -4.55 0.48 4.95
N GLU A 158 -3.59 -0.39 4.57
CA GLU A 158 -2.19 0.01 4.45
C GLU A 158 -2.01 1.16 3.45
N MET A 159 -2.68 1.10 2.30
CA MET A 159 -2.61 2.18 1.30
C MET A 159 -3.16 3.51 1.85
N GLN A 160 -4.29 3.48 2.55
CA GLN A 160 -5.01 4.71 2.96
C GLN A 160 -4.52 5.30 4.28
N HIS A 161 -3.98 4.46 5.17
CA HIS A 161 -3.65 4.83 6.55
C HIS A 161 -2.17 4.61 6.91
N GLY A 162 -1.39 4.02 6.01
CA GLY A 162 0.06 3.92 6.16
C GLY A 162 0.75 5.29 6.20
N PRO A 163 1.97 5.36 6.74
CA PRO A 163 2.74 6.60 6.88
C PRO A 163 3.32 7.12 5.54
N TYR A 164 2.71 6.76 4.42
CA TYR A 164 3.19 7.06 3.07
C TYR A 164 2.45 8.23 2.42
N GLY A 165 1.43 8.76 3.11
CA GLY A 165 0.44 9.68 2.57
C GLY A 165 -0.68 8.97 1.79
N TYR A 166 -1.75 9.71 1.50
CA TYR A 166 -2.86 9.27 0.65
C TYR A 166 -3.68 10.49 0.22
N HIS A 167 -3.97 10.62 -1.08
CA HIS A 167 -4.81 11.72 -1.56
C HIS A 167 -6.25 11.22 -1.77
N SER A 168 -7.15 11.64 -0.87
CA SER A 168 -8.56 11.22 -0.84
C SER A 168 -9.36 11.57 -2.10
N ILE A 169 -8.82 12.44 -2.96
CA ILE A 169 -9.39 12.73 -4.30
C ILE A 169 -9.37 11.50 -5.21
N TRP A 170 -8.40 10.59 -5.04
CA TRP A 170 -8.26 9.36 -5.84
C TRP A 170 -9.14 8.22 -5.33
N LYS A 171 -10.45 8.50 -5.19
CA LYS A 171 -11.44 7.47 -4.81
C LYS A 171 -11.47 6.32 -5.80
N ASN A 172 -11.25 6.60 -7.08
CA ASN A 172 -11.22 5.59 -8.13
C ASN A 172 -10.07 4.57 -7.93
N ILE A 173 -8.93 4.98 -7.38
CA ILE A 173 -7.83 4.06 -7.04
C ILE A 173 -8.23 3.17 -5.86
N ALA A 174 -8.81 3.75 -4.81
CA ALA A 174 -9.33 2.98 -3.68
C ALA A 174 -10.47 2.01 -4.07
N ASN A 175 -11.21 2.31 -5.14
CA ASN A 175 -12.25 1.44 -5.69
C ASN A 175 -11.71 0.26 -6.53
N LEU A 176 -10.40 0.23 -6.81
CA LEU A 176 -9.75 -0.95 -7.41
C LEU A 176 -9.52 -2.06 -6.39
N PHE A 177 -9.59 -1.76 -5.09
CA PHE A 177 -9.53 -2.76 -4.02
C PHE A 177 -10.92 -3.39 -3.81
N THR A 178 -11.23 -4.37 -4.66
CA THR A 178 -12.41 -5.24 -4.55
C THR A 178 -12.04 -6.65 -5.00
N GLU A 179 -12.73 -7.67 -4.50
CA GLU A 179 -12.50 -9.06 -4.90
C GLU A 179 -12.60 -9.28 -6.41
N GLU A 180 -13.58 -8.66 -7.06
CA GLU A 180 -13.75 -8.76 -8.51
C GLU A 180 -12.56 -8.17 -9.27
N LYS A 181 -12.01 -7.05 -8.82
CA LYS A 181 -10.83 -6.45 -9.46
C LYS A 181 -9.58 -7.27 -9.19
N VAL A 182 -9.40 -7.81 -7.99
CA VAL A 182 -8.31 -8.74 -7.67
C VAL A 182 -8.38 -9.97 -8.58
N LYS A 183 -9.57 -10.54 -8.78
CA LYS A 183 -9.78 -11.67 -9.71
C LYS A 183 -9.37 -11.30 -11.14
N GLN A 184 -9.77 -10.14 -11.63
CA GLN A 184 -9.38 -9.64 -12.95
C GLN A 184 -7.85 -9.48 -13.07
N VAL A 185 -7.18 -8.93 -12.05
CA VAL A 185 -5.71 -8.83 -12.01
C VAL A 185 -5.07 -10.22 -12.08
N LYS A 186 -5.51 -11.17 -11.24
CA LYS A 186 -5.00 -12.56 -11.23
C LYS A 186 -5.17 -13.22 -12.60
N MET A 187 -6.33 -13.06 -13.25
CA MET A 187 -6.58 -13.60 -14.58
C MET A 187 -5.60 -13.05 -15.64
N HIS A 188 -5.35 -11.73 -15.64
CA HIS A 188 -4.40 -11.12 -16.56
C HIS A 188 -2.95 -11.56 -16.26
N LEU A 189 -2.59 -11.66 -14.98
CA LEU A 189 -1.26 -12.09 -14.56
C LEU A 189 -0.97 -13.54 -14.98
N GLU A 190 -1.92 -14.45 -14.77
CA GLU A 190 -1.80 -15.84 -15.25
C GLU A 190 -1.70 -15.92 -16.78
N ALA A 191 -2.42 -15.05 -17.51
CA ALA A 191 -2.31 -14.99 -18.95
C ALA A 191 -0.93 -14.49 -19.44
N LEU A 192 -0.25 -13.64 -18.66
CA LEU A 192 1.12 -13.20 -18.95
C LEU A 192 2.12 -14.32 -18.69
N ARG A 193 2.04 -14.98 -17.52
CA ARG A 193 2.93 -16.09 -17.13
C ARG A 193 2.92 -17.26 -18.11
N LYS A 194 1.80 -17.54 -18.77
CA LYS A 194 1.67 -18.63 -19.77
C LYS A 194 2.30 -18.33 -21.13
N ARG A 195 2.68 -17.08 -21.40
CA ARG A 195 3.23 -16.66 -22.70
C ARG A 195 4.76 -16.68 -22.72
N ASP A 196 5.39 -16.72 -21.55
CA ASP A 196 6.83 -16.84 -21.36
C ASP A 196 7.25 -18.32 -21.24
#